data_AF-A0A7K0CZT6-F1
#
_entry.id   AF-A0A7K0CZT6-F1
#
_cell.length_a   1.000
_cell.length_b   1.000
_cell.length_c   1.000
_cell.angle_alpha   90.00
_cell.angle_beta   90.00
_cell.angle_gamma   90.00
#
_symmetry.space_group_name_H-M   'P 1'
#
loop_
_entity.id
_entity.type
_entity.pdbx_description
1 polymer ?
#
loop_
_entity_poly.entity_id
_entity_poly.type
_entity_poly.pdbx_seq_one_letter_code
_entity_poly.pdbx_strand_id
1 'polypeptide(L)'
;MIFDDEGIQQDSADAPVPCRYAWAELDAAEKAELWTELASWVDWLRHRYQLGSRVPPCWWRHEAVVEELTALMAAHTAAYSCPPEEAQLPREDPTAWHTQWFWPTVERLTRISDFTSCRPGDCGYRRHKQSTLDGLDDLIATYIARAGGGL
;
A
#
# COMPACT_ATOMS: atom_id res chain seq x y z
N MET A 1 -55.64 -9.08 -15.74
CA MET A 1 -54.51 -8.59 -14.93
C MET A 1 -53.27 -9.30 -15.45
N ILE A 2 -52.51 -8.59 -16.26
CA ILE A 2 -51.20 -9.00 -16.77
C ILE A 2 -50.21 -8.61 -15.66
N PHE A 3 -49.42 -9.56 -15.17
CA PHE A 3 -48.31 -9.26 -14.28
C PHE A 3 -47.13 -8.91 -15.19
N ASP A 4 -46.76 -7.64 -15.20
CA ASP A 4 -45.58 -7.18 -15.91
C ASP A 4 -44.34 -7.80 -15.26
N ASP A 5 -43.61 -8.56 -16.07
CA ASP A 5 -42.30 -9.17 -15.77
C ASP A 5 -41.25 -8.05 -15.76
N GLU A 6 -41.16 -7.32 -14.65
CA GLU A 6 -40.05 -6.39 -14.44
C GLU A 6 -38.80 -7.19 -14.12
N GLY A 7 -38.02 -7.43 -15.18
CA GLY A 7 -36.69 -8.04 -15.10
C GLY A 7 -35.84 -7.33 -14.05
N ILE A 8 -35.36 -8.11 -13.08
CA ILE A 8 -34.41 -7.67 -12.06
C ILE A 8 -33.14 -7.20 -12.78
N GLN A 9 -32.97 -5.88 -12.90
CA GLN A 9 -31.70 -5.28 -13.30
C GLN A 9 -30.70 -5.52 -12.17
N GLN A 10 -29.74 -6.40 -12.45
CA GLN A 10 -28.65 -6.72 -11.55
C GLN A 10 -27.71 -5.50 -11.51
N ASP A 11 -27.79 -4.76 -10.42
CA ASP A 11 -27.07 -3.51 -10.19
C ASP A 11 -25.56 -3.78 -10.21
N SER A 12 -24.82 -3.13 -11.11
CA SER A 12 -23.35 -3.22 -11.23
C SER A 12 -22.61 -2.57 -10.05
N ALA A 13 -23.31 -2.28 -8.96
CA ALA A 13 -22.84 -1.55 -7.78
C ALA A 13 -21.97 -2.37 -6.82
N ASP A 14 -21.85 -3.69 -7.05
CA ASP A 14 -21.12 -4.62 -6.16
C ASP A 14 -19.68 -4.91 -6.62
N ALA A 15 -19.18 -4.18 -7.64
CA ALA A 15 -17.79 -4.30 -8.05
C ALA A 15 -16.86 -3.64 -7.01
N PRO A 16 -15.79 -4.31 -6.55
CA PRO A 16 -14.86 -3.71 -5.59
C PRO A 16 -14.15 -2.51 -6.21
N VAL A 17 -14.18 -1.38 -5.50
CA VAL A 17 -13.48 -0.15 -5.89
C VAL A 17 -12.12 -0.09 -5.16
N PRO A 18 -11.02 0.26 -5.85
CA PRO A 18 -9.73 0.47 -5.20
C PRO A 18 -9.80 1.52 -4.09
N CYS A 19 -9.08 1.29 -2.99
CA CYS A 19 -9.02 2.29 -1.92
C CYS A 19 -8.10 3.47 -2.32
N ARG A 20 -8.27 4.63 -1.67
CA ARG A 20 -7.46 5.84 -1.94
C ARG A 20 -5.95 5.73 -1.71
N TYR A 21 -5.47 4.58 -1.22
CA TYR A 21 -4.06 4.28 -1.01
C TYR A 21 -3.46 3.43 -2.15
N ALA A 22 -4.27 3.02 -3.13
CA ALA A 22 -3.85 2.15 -4.23
C ALA A 22 -3.13 2.95 -5.34
N TRP A 23 -1.85 3.26 -5.14
CA TRP A 23 -1.04 4.10 -6.06
C TRP A 23 -1.16 3.74 -7.55
N ALA A 24 -1.30 2.47 -7.89
CA ALA A 24 -1.46 2.01 -9.27
C ALA A 24 -2.74 2.51 -9.95
N GLU A 25 -3.81 2.67 -9.17
CA GLU A 25 -5.17 2.98 -9.63
C GLU A 25 -5.48 4.48 -9.57
N LEU A 26 -4.67 5.25 -8.85
CA LEU A 26 -4.90 6.69 -8.66
C LEU A 26 -4.63 7.51 -9.93
N ASP A 27 -5.45 8.53 -10.15
CA ASP A 27 -5.19 9.56 -11.15
C ASP A 27 -4.08 10.55 -10.70
N ALA A 28 -3.77 11.54 -11.54
CA ALA A 28 -2.70 12.50 -11.24
C ALA A 28 -3.01 13.42 -10.05
N ALA A 29 -4.27 13.80 -9.85
CA ALA A 29 -4.69 14.67 -8.76
C ALA A 29 -4.68 13.90 -7.43
N GLU A 30 -5.24 12.69 -7.42
CA GLU A 30 -5.24 11.80 -6.26
C GLU A 30 -3.81 11.44 -5.83
N LYS A 31 -2.92 11.17 -6.79
CA LYS A 31 -1.49 10.95 -6.51
C LYS A 31 -0.85 12.16 -5.84
N ALA A 32 -1.13 13.37 -6.31
CA ALA A 32 -0.55 14.59 -5.75
C ALA A 32 -1.02 14.84 -4.31
N GLU A 33 -2.29 14.59 -4.03
CA GLU A 33 -2.86 14.66 -2.69
C GLU A 33 -2.21 13.65 -1.75
N LEU A 34 -2.19 12.37 -2.14
CA LEU A 34 -1.60 11.31 -1.33
C LEU A 34 -0.10 11.52 -1.10
N TRP A 35 0.64 12.03 -2.10
CA TRP A 35 2.06 12.37 -1.93
C TRP A 35 2.26 13.45 -0.87
N THR A 36 1.42 14.47 -0.85
CA THR A 36 1.50 15.58 0.10
C THR A 36 1.24 15.09 1.52
N GLU A 37 0.20 14.28 1.70
CA GLU A 37 -0.15 13.68 2.99
C GLU A 37 0.96 12.75 3.49
N LEU A 38 1.42 11.82 2.62
CA LEU A 38 2.45 10.87 2.97
C LEU A 38 3.77 11.56 3.31
N ALA A 39 4.18 12.57 2.54
CA ALA A 39 5.42 13.30 2.83
C ALA A 39 5.38 13.99 4.20
N SER A 40 4.26 14.64 4.53
CA SER A 40 4.07 15.28 5.84
C SER A 40 4.07 14.25 6.97
N TRP A 41 3.36 13.13 6.79
CA TRP A 41 3.27 12.09 7.81
C TRP A 41 4.62 11.38 8.04
N VAL A 42 5.35 11.06 6.97
CA VAL A 42 6.68 10.45 7.06
C VAL A 42 7.67 11.41 7.71
N ASP A 43 7.58 12.72 7.45
CA ASP A 43 8.43 13.69 8.14
C ASP A 43 8.19 13.69 9.65
N TRP A 44 6.93 13.71 10.09
CA TRP A 44 6.58 13.55 11.50
C TRP A 44 7.12 12.23 12.08
N LEU A 45 6.92 11.11 11.37
CA LEU A 45 7.35 9.79 11.83
C LEU A 45 8.87 9.73 12.03
N ARG A 46 9.63 10.25 11.05
CA ARG A 46 11.09 10.28 11.06
C ARG A 46 11.63 11.06 12.25
N HIS A 47 11.03 12.20 12.55
CA HIS A 47 11.44 13.03 13.69
C HIS A 47 11.01 12.42 15.02
N ARG A 48 9.76 11.94 15.13
CA ARG A 48 9.19 11.39 16.37
C ARG A 48 9.92 10.14 16.86
N TYR A 49 10.31 9.25 15.94
CA TYR A 49 10.95 7.97 16.27
C TYR A 49 12.46 7.93 15.94
N GLN A 50 13.06 9.06 15.57
CA GLN A 50 14.49 9.19 15.25
C GLN A 50 14.97 8.16 14.19
N LEU A 51 14.23 8.04 13.09
CA LEU A 51 14.41 6.98 12.09
C LEU A 51 15.42 7.32 10.99
N GLY A 52 16.35 8.26 11.19
CA GLY A 52 17.19 8.80 10.12
C GLY A 52 17.94 7.75 9.28
N SER A 53 18.42 6.67 9.90
CA SER A 53 19.12 5.56 9.22
C SER A 53 18.19 4.48 8.67
N ARG A 54 16.95 4.41 9.14
CA ARG A 54 15.95 3.40 8.77
C ARG A 54 14.98 3.90 7.70
N VAL A 55 14.78 5.22 7.66
CA VAL A 55 13.98 5.95 6.68
C VAL A 55 14.81 7.18 6.25
N PRO A 56 15.71 7.01 5.26
CA PRO A 56 16.61 8.08 4.83
C PRO A 56 15.85 9.22 4.13
N PRO A 57 16.43 10.43 3.99
CA PRO A 57 15.79 11.56 3.31
C PRO A 57 15.32 11.28 1.87
N CYS A 58 15.93 10.29 1.21
CA CYS A 58 15.59 9.87 -0.14
C CYS A 58 14.51 8.78 -0.22
N TRP A 59 13.85 8.40 0.88
CA TRP A 59 12.87 7.31 0.95
C TRP A 59 11.85 7.32 -0.20
N TRP A 60 11.40 8.50 -0.62
CA TRP A 60 10.41 8.71 -1.68
C TRP A 60 10.86 8.22 -3.07
N ARG A 61 12.17 8.00 -3.25
CA ARG A 61 12.73 7.41 -4.48
C ARG A 61 12.58 5.89 -4.52
N HIS A 62 12.31 5.25 -3.40
CA HIS A 62 12.26 3.81 -3.26
C HIS A 62 10.80 3.35 -3.31
N GLU A 63 10.32 2.95 -4.49
CA GLU A 63 8.88 2.67 -4.73
C GLU A 63 8.29 1.67 -3.71
N ALA A 64 8.99 0.58 -3.40
CA ALA A 64 8.52 -0.39 -2.39
C ALA A 64 8.42 0.22 -0.97
N VAL A 65 9.27 1.18 -0.64
CA VAL A 65 9.23 1.90 0.65
C VAL A 65 8.03 2.85 0.68
N VAL A 66 7.68 3.46 -0.46
CA VAL A 66 6.49 4.32 -0.58
C VAL A 66 5.22 3.50 -0.29
N GLU A 67 5.09 2.30 -0.87
CA GLU A 67 3.96 1.40 -0.62
C GLU A 67 3.85 1.02 0.86
N GLU A 68 4.96 0.56 1.47
CA GLU A 68 4.99 0.14 2.87
C GLU A 68 4.69 1.29 3.85
N LEU A 69 5.23 2.49 3.58
CA LEU A 69 4.94 3.67 4.39
C LEU A 69 3.51 4.16 4.21
N THR A 70 2.92 4.02 3.03
CA THR A 70 1.50 4.34 2.78
C THR A 70 0.59 3.42 3.59
N ALA A 71 0.85 2.11 3.54
CA ALA A 71 0.09 1.13 4.32
C ALA A 71 0.23 1.38 5.83
N LEU A 72 1.44 1.70 6.30
CA LEU A 72 1.68 2.01 7.71
C LEU A 72 0.99 3.30 8.16
N MET A 73 0.95 4.34 7.30
CA MET A 73 0.20 5.57 7.54
C MET A 73 -1.30 5.27 7.66
N ALA A 74 -1.85 4.46 6.76
CA ALA A 74 -3.26 4.05 6.83
C ALA A 74 -3.57 3.31 8.13
N ALA A 75 -2.70 2.38 8.55
CA ALA A 75 -2.83 1.66 9.81
C ALA A 75 -2.72 2.60 11.02
N HIS A 76 -1.86 3.62 10.96
CA HIS A 76 -1.76 4.65 12.01
C HIS A 76 -3.07 5.43 12.12
N THR A 77 -3.60 5.91 11.00
CA THR A 77 -4.87 6.64 10.98
C THR A 77 -6.00 5.79 11.55
N ALA A 78 -6.08 4.51 11.19
CA ALA A 78 -7.08 3.60 11.74
C ALA A 78 -6.93 3.36 13.26
N ALA A 79 -5.71 3.24 13.76
CA ALA A 79 -5.45 3.03 15.18
C ALA A 79 -5.74 4.25 16.05
N TYR A 80 -5.60 5.46 15.50
CA TYR A 80 -5.76 6.73 16.23
C TYR A 80 -7.04 7.51 15.90
N SER A 81 -7.90 6.98 15.03
CA SER A 81 -9.22 7.54 14.73
C SER A 81 -10.32 6.68 15.34
N CYS A 82 -11.34 7.32 15.89
CA CYS A 82 -12.59 6.70 16.36
C CYS A 82 -13.73 7.70 16.29
N PRO A 83 -14.99 7.23 16.42
CA PRO A 83 -16.11 8.12 16.66
C PRO A 83 -15.87 9.05 17.87
N PRO A 84 -16.37 10.30 17.83
CA PRO A 84 -16.16 11.28 18.90
C PRO A 84 -16.58 10.79 20.29
N GLU A 85 -17.63 9.98 20.37
CA GLU A 85 -18.15 9.39 21.60
C GLU A 85 -17.19 8.39 22.27
N GLU A 86 -16.24 7.83 21.50
CA GLU A 86 -15.25 6.86 21.97
C GLU A 86 -13.88 7.50 22.26
N ALA A 87 -13.68 8.78 21.91
CA ALA A 87 -12.36 9.43 21.93
C ALA A 87 -11.64 9.40 23.29
N GLN A 88 -12.38 9.31 24.38
CA GLN A 88 -11.85 9.29 25.76
C GLN A 88 -11.80 7.87 26.36
N LEU A 89 -12.25 6.85 25.63
CA LEU A 89 -12.24 5.47 26.09
C LEU A 89 -10.84 4.85 25.90
N PRO A 90 -10.41 3.98 26.82
CA PRO A 90 -9.16 3.24 26.64
C PRO A 90 -9.28 2.30 25.45
N ARG A 91 -8.23 2.27 24.62
CA ARG A 91 -8.14 1.45 23.41
C ARG A 91 -6.77 0.77 23.32
N GLU A 92 -6.73 -0.43 22.77
CA GLU A 92 -5.50 -1.18 22.56
C GLU A 92 -4.85 -0.94 21.19
N ASP A 93 -5.59 -0.36 20.24
CA ASP A 93 -5.13 -0.13 18.87
C ASP A 93 -3.79 0.62 18.77
N PRO A 94 -3.52 1.66 19.60
CA PRO A 94 -2.21 2.32 19.59
C PRO A 94 -1.05 1.38 19.96
N THR A 95 -1.26 0.45 20.91
CA THR A 95 -0.27 -0.56 21.30
C THR A 95 -0.12 -1.62 20.22
N ALA A 96 -1.23 -2.07 19.63
CA ALA A 96 -1.22 -2.98 18.48
C ALA A 96 -0.46 -2.34 17.30
N TRP A 97 -0.63 -1.04 17.06
CA TRP A 97 0.09 -0.34 16.00
C TRP A 97 1.58 -0.35 16.16
N HIS A 98 2.10 -0.12 17.37
CA HIS A 98 3.53 -0.18 17.59
C HIS A 98 4.09 -1.60 17.41
N THR A 99 3.38 -2.61 17.87
CA THR A 99 3.89 -3.98 17.99
C THR A 99 3.66 -4.84 16.76
N GLN A 100 2.53 -4.66 16.07
CA GLN A 100 2.12 -5.49 14.94
C GLN A 100 2.46 -4.86 13.59
N TRP A 101 2.49 -3.53 13.50
CA TRP A 101 2.63 -2.83 12.21
C TRP A 101 3.91 -1.99 12.16
N PHE A 102 4.08 -1.04 13.09
CA PHE A 102 5.17 -0.06 13.03
C PHE A 102 6.58 -0.66 13.04
N TRP A 103 6.98 -1.32 14.14
CA TRP A 103 8.34 -1.88 14.22
C TRP A 103 8.60 -2.96 13.17
N PRO A 104 7.67 -3.90 12.90
CA PRO A 104 7.84 -4.87 11.82
C PRO A 104 8.03 -4.22 10.43
N THR A 105 7.28 -3.17 10.09
CA THR A 105 7.46 -2.43 8.84
C THR A 105 8.82 -1.74 8.80
N VAL A 106 9.19 -1.00 9.85
CA VAL A 106 10.48 -0.29 9.92
C VAL A 106 11.67 -1.24 9.76
N GLU A 107 11.63 -2.43 10.36
CA GLU A 107 12.66 -3.46 10.17
C GLU A 107 12.69 -3.98 8.73
N ARG A 108 11.52 -4.22 8.15
CA ARG A 108 11.36 -4.68 6.77
C ARG A 108 11.89 -3.68 5.75
N LEU A 109 11.70 -2.37 5.96
CA LEU A 109 12.19 -1.32 5.05
C LEU A 109 13.69 -1.48 4.74
N THR A 110 14.48 -1.81 5.76
CA THR A 110 15.93 -2.00 5.63
C THR A 110 16.32 -3.28 4.87
N ARG A 111 15.39 -4.22 4.68
CA ARG A 111 15.60 -5.49 3.95
C ARG A 111 15.13 -5.40 2.51
N ILE A 112 14.00 -4.74 2.28
CA ILE A 112 13.39 -4.64 0.94
C ILE A 112 14.04 -3.55 0.09
N SER A 113 14.78 -2.65 0.71
CA SER A 113 15.47 -1.57 0.04
C SER A 113 16.89 -1.43 0.57
N ASP A 114 17.85 -1.43 -0.35
CA ASP A 114 19.25 -1.16 -0.01
C ASP A 114 19.46 0.34 0.22
N PHE A 115 19.60 0.72 1.50
CA PHE A 115 19.93 2.09 1.90
C PHE A 115 21.43 2.34 2.04
N THR A 116 22.31 1.35 1.82
CA THR A 116 23.75 1.50 2.06
C THR A 116 24.41 2.56 1.15
N SER A 117 23.85 2.78 -0.03
CA SER A 117 24.29 3.80 -0.98
C SER A 117 23.58 5.16 -0.82
N CYS A 118 22.67 5.30 0.14
CA CYS A 118 21.91 6.52 0.35
C CYS A 118 22.70 7.51 1.21
N ARG A 119 22.91 8.73 0.69
CA ARG A 119 23.62 9.82 1.35
C ARG A 119 22.72 11.06 1.43
N PRO A 120 22.98 11.99 2.36
CA PRO A 120 22.33 13.29 2.34
C PRO A 120 22.60 14.00 1.00
N GLY A 121 21.58 14.14 0.17
CA GLY A 121 21.66 14.81 -1.14
C GLY A 121 22.00 13.93 -2.35
N ASP A 122 22.41 12.67 -2.14
CA ASP A 122 22.72 11.73 -3.22
C ASP A 122 22.16 10.35 -2.92
N CYS A 123 21.42 9.78 -3.87
CA CYS A 123 20.75 8.50 -3.72
C CYS A 123 21.06 7.64 -4.93
N GLY A 124 21.82 6.56 -4.70
CA GLY A 124 22.22 5.61 -5.74
C GLY A 124 21.13 4.61 -6.15
N TYR A 125 19.91 4.70 -5.57
CA TYR A 125 18.82 3.79 -5.88
C TYR A 125 18.45 3.86 -7.35
N ARG A 126 18.40 2.68 -8.00
CA ARG A 126 17.92 2.52 -9.36
C ARG A 126 16.83 1.46 -9.39
N ARG A 127 15.74 1.77 -10.05
CA ARG A 127 14.71 0.78 -10.37
C ARG A 127 15.28 -0.18 -11.41
N HIS A 128 15.36 -1.44 -11.06
CA HIS A 128 15.70 -2.51 -11.99
C HIS A 128 14.41 -3.08 -12.57
N LYS A 129 14.28 -3.07 -13.90
CA LYS A 129 13.17 -3.77 -14.57
C LYS A 129 13.31 -5.26 -14.26
N GLN A 130 12.28 -5.83 -13.63
CA GLN A 130 12.23 -7.27 -13.41
C GLN A 130 11.80 -7.93 -14.72
N SER A 131 12.60 -8.88 -15.20
CA SER A 131 12.25 -9.69 -16.37
C SER A 131 11.29 -10.79 -15.94
N THR A 132 10.21 -10.98 -16.70
CA THR A 132 9.40 -12.19 -16.65
C THR A 132 10.06 -13.27 -17.50
N LEU A 133 9.70 -14.53 -17.26
CA LEU A 133 10.13 -15.64 -18.12
C LEU A 133 9.64 -15.40 -19.56
N ASP A 134 10.51 -15.61 -20.54
CA ASP A 134 10.13 -15.51 -21.96
C ASP A 134 9.05 -16.55 -22.28
N GLY A 135 8.00 -16.13 -23.00
CA GLY A 135 6.86 -17.00 -23.34
C GLY A 135 5.99 -17.39 -22.14
N LEU A 136 6.04 -16.65 -21.03
CA LEU A 136 5.20 -16.91 -19.86
C LEU A 136 3.71 -17.01 -20.21
N ASP A 137 3.21 -16.16 -21.10
CA ASP A 137 1.80 -16.19 -21.53
C ASP A 137 1.43 -17.50 -22.23
N ASP A 138 2.32 -18.02 -23.09
CA ASP A 138 2.13 -19.30 -23.78
C ASP A 138 2.17 -20.48 -22.79
N LEU A 139 3.06 -20.40 -21.79
CA LEU A 139 3.13 -21.41 -20.72
C LEU A 139 1.87 -21.41 -19.87
N ILE A 140 1.32 -20.23 -19.52
CA ILE A 140 0.06 -20.09 -18.80
C ILE A 140 -1.09 -20.67 -19.64
N ALA A 141 -1.19 -20.30 -20.91
CA ALA A 141 -2.22 -20.83 -21.82
C ALA A 141 -2.15 -22.36 -21.93
N THR A 142 -0.94 -22.91 -22.03
CA THR A 142 -0.71 -24.36 -22.07
C THR A 142 -1.12 -25.04 -20.76
N TYR A 143 -0.83 -24.44 -19.61
CA TYR A 143 -1.22 -24.97 -18.30
C TYR A 143 -2.75 -25.01 -18.14
N ILE A 144 -3.44 -23.92 -18.49
CA ILE A 144 -4.91 -23.84 -18.43
C ILE A 144 -5.54 -24.88 -19.34
N ALA A 145 -5.06 -25.02 -20.58
CA ALA A 145 -5.58 -26.00 -21.53
C ALA A 145 -5.44 -27.44 -21.04
N ARG A 146 -4.33 -27.77 -20.34
CA ARG A 146 -4.11 -29.09 -19.75
C ARG A 146 -4.96 -29.34 -18.50
N ALA A 147 -5.15 -28.32 -17.66
CA ALA A 147 -5.96 -28.40 -16.45
C ALA A 147 -7.47 -28.54 -16.75
N GLY A 148 -7.94 -27.95 -17.86
CA GLY A 148 -9.33 -28.07 -18.32
C GLY A 148 -9.64 -29.32 -19.15
N GLY A 149 -8.64 -30.14 -19.49
CA GLY A 149 -8.78 -31.29 -20.40
C GLY A 149 -8.91 -32.66 -19.73
N GLY A 150 -9.16 -32.73 -18.42
CA GLY A 150 -9.34 -33.97 -17.67
C GLY A 150 -10.79 -34.23 -17.28
N LEU A 151 -11.57 -34.83 -18.18
CA LEU A 151 -12.80 -35.60 -17.92
C LEU A 151 -12.86 -36.78 -18.90
#